data_AF-A0A7W6CMN7-F1
#
_entry.id   AF-A0A7W6CMN7-F1
#
_cell.length_a   1.000
_cell.length_b   1.000
_cell.length_c   1.000
_cell.angle_alpha   90.00
_cell.angle_beta   90.00
_cell.angle_gamma   90.00
#
_symmetry.space_group_name_H-M   'P 1'
#
loop_
_entity.id
_entity.type
_entity.pdbx_description
1 polymer ?
#
loop_
_entity_poly.entity_id
_entity_poly.type
_entity_poly.pdbx_seq_one_letter_code
_entity_poly.pdbx_strand_id
1 'polypeptide(L)'
;MSVPGVGPIIALTYISTIEYPRRFVRSEDVGADAWLVTRRSQSGNRDVSGHISKAGDPMLRKALYEVANVALTQAKRPFALQQWGRKMAEAKGARTAVARKLAALLHSL
;
A
#
# COMPACT_ATOMS: atom_id res chain seq x y z
N MET A 1 -16.63 -8.85 2.41
CA MET A 1 -16.01 -8.12 3.55
C MET A 1 -15.48 -6.79 3.02
N SER A 2 -15.64 -5.66 3.75
CA SER A 2 -15.17 -4.33 3.31
C SER A 2 -14.06 -3.80 4.22
N VAL A 3 -13.11 -3.06 3.65
CA VAL A 3 -12.05 -2.39 4.42
C VAL A 3 -12.50 -0.96 4.74
N PRO A 4 -12.46 -0.52 6.01
CA PRO A 4 -12.78 0.85 6.37
C PRO A 4 -11.92 1.87 5.60
N GLY A 5 -12.57 2.85 4.98
CA GLY A 5 -11.90 3.88 4.17
C GLY A 5 -11.74 3.53 2.68
N VAL A 6 -12.04 2.30 2.27
CA VAL A 6 -12.07 1.91 0.86
C VAL A 6 -13.49 2.08 0.31
N GLY A 7 -13.71 3.17 -0.44
CA GLY A 7 -14.97 3.44 -1.13
C GLY A 7 -15.03 2.86 -2.55
N PRO A 8 -16.16 3.00 -3.27
CA PRO A 8 -16.36 2.41 -4.60
C PRO A 8 -15.33 2.86 -5.64
N ILE A 9 -14.95 4.14 -5.64
CA ILE A 9 -13.96 4.69 -6.59
C ILE A 9 -12.58 4.05 -6.35
N ILE A 10 -12.20 3.90 -5.08
CA ILE A 10 -10.90 3.32 -4.70
C ILE A 10 -10.88 1.83 -5.00
N ALA A 11 -11.96 1.12 -4.70
CA ALA A 11 -12.12 -0.29 -5.04
C ALA A 11 -12.05 -0.51 -6.55
N LEU A 12 -12.78 0.30 -7.34
CA LEU A 12 -12.75 0.24 -8.80
C LEU A 12 -11.35 0.50 -9.33
N THR A 13 -10.68 1.56 -8.86
CA THR A 13 -9.29 1.88 -9.24
C THR A 13 -8.37 0.69 -8.97
N TYR A 14 -8.47 0.07 -7.79
CA TYR A 14 -7.65 -1.08 -7.43
C TYR A 14 -7.88 -2.28 -8.35
N ILE A 15 -9.15 -2.63 -8.60
CA ILE A 15 -9.53 -3.75 -9.47
C ILE A 15 -9.09 -3.48 -10.91
N SER A 16 -9.32 -2.27 -11.43
CA SER A 16 -8.96 -1.89 -12.79
C SER A 16 -7.46 -1.82 -13.02
N THR A 17 -6.66 -1.49 -12.00
CA THR A 17 -5.20 -1.45 -12.16
C THR A 17 -4.58 -2.84 -12.00
N ILE A 18 -5.16 -3.71 -11.17
CA ILE A 18 -4.61 -5.07 -10.97
C ILE A 18 -4.96 -6.01 -12.11
N GLU A 19 -6.21 -5.96 -12.59
CA GLU A 19 -6.86 -6.76 -13.65
C GLU A 19 -6.80 -8.29 -13.46
N TYR A 20 -5.60 -8.84 -13.28
CA TYR A 20 -5.34 -10.27 -13.19
C TYR A 20 -4.71 -10.63 -11.82
N PRO A 21 -5.50 -10.79 -10.74
CA PRO A 21 -4.97 -11.03 -9.38
C PRO A 21 -4.19 -12.34 -9.29
N ARG A 22 -4.54 -13.35 -10.10
CA ARG A 22 -3.86 -14.65 -10.10
C ARG A 22 -2.38 -14.59 -10.55
N ARG A 23 -1.88 -13.46 -11.06
CA ARG A 23 -0.45 -13.30 -11.37
C ARG A 23 0.44 -13.22 -10.13
N PHE A 24 -0.13 -12.90 -8.98
CA PHE A 24 0.62 -12.80 -7.72
C PHE A 24 0.60 -14.14 -6.99
N VAL A 25 1.78 -14.70 -6.77
CA VAL A 25 1.94 -15.92 -5.95
C VAL A 25 1.61 -15.62 -4.49
N ARG A 26 2.00 -14.43 -4.01
CA ARG A 26 1.72 -13.97 -2.64
C ARG A 26 1.01 -12.64 -2.68
N SER A 27 0.05 -12.43 -1.79
CA SER A 27 -0.64 -11.14 -1.66
C SER A 27 0.30 -9.99 -1.29
N GLU A 28 1.43 -10.28 -0.64
CA GLU A 28 2.45 -9.27 -0.35
C GLU A 28 3.07 -8.65 -1.61
N ASP A 29 3.10 -9.39 -2.73
CA ASP A 29 3.75 -8.97 -3.98
C ASP A 29 2.99 -7.82 -4.66
N VAL A 30 1.68 -7.70 -4.41
CA VAL A 30 0.85 -6.61 -4.91
C VAL A 30 1.34 -5.24 -4.45
N GLY A 31 1.92 -5.16 -3.25
CA GLY A 31 2.48 -3.92 -2.74
C GLY A 31 3.65 -3.40 -3.59
N ALA A 32 4.42 -4.31 -4.21
CA ALA A 32 5.51 -3.96 -5.11
C ALA A 32 4.98 -3.53 -6.50
N ASP A 33 3.94 -4.20 -7.00
CA ASP A 33 3.27 -3.86 -8.27
C ASP A 33 2.48 -2.55 -8.19
N ALA A 34 1.97 -2.18 -7.00
CA ALA A 34 1.43 -0.85 -6.72
C ALA A 34 2.52 0.23 -6.56
N TRP A 35 3.81 -0.14 -6.68
CA TRP A 35 4.97 0.72 -6.55
C TRP A 35 4.99 1.50 -5.22
N LEU A 36 4.57 0.84 -4.15
CA LEU A 36 4.66 1.34 -2.77
C LEU A 36 5.93 0.86 -2.06
N VAL A 37 6.91 0.41 -2.83
CA VAL A 37 8.22 -0.07 -2.38
C VAL A 37 9.30 0.98 -2.64
N THR A 38 10.33 1.01 -1.82
CA THR A 38 11.49 1.88 -2.05
C THR A 38 12.25 1.43 -3.29
N ARG A 39 12.77 2.39 -4.05
CA ARG A 39 13.70 2.11 -5.15
C ARG A 39 15.00 1.58 -4.54
N ARG A 40 15.42 0.39 -4.94
CA ARG A 40 16.70 -0.21 -4.55
C ARG A 40 17.71 -0.04 -5.68
N SER A 41 18.89 0.48 -5.36
CA SER A 41 20.03 0.54 -6.28
C SER A 41 21.12 -0.36 -5.72
N GLN A 42 21.38 -1.48 -6.40
CA GLN A 42 22.34 -2.48 -5.98
C GLN A 42 23.39 -2.70 -7.07
N SER A 43 24.66 -2.58 -6.72
CA SER A 43 25.83 -3.05 -7.50
C SER A 43 26.77 -3.78 -6.54
N GLY A 44 27.71 -4.60 -7.00
CA GLY A 44 28.45 -5.57 -6.17
C GLY A 44 28.75 -5.17 -4.71
N ASN A 45 29.33 -3.97 -4.48
CA ASN A 45 29.64 -3.47 -3.13
C ASN A 45 28.68 -2.39 -2.59
N ARG A 46 27.62 -2.04 -3.30
CA ARG A 46 26.70 -0.95 -2.95
C ARG A 46 25.27 -1.44 -2.93
N ASP A 47 24.58 -1.31 -1.79
CA ASP A 47 23.15 -1.54 -1.66
C ASP A 47 22.50 -0.32 -0.99
N VAL A 48 21.76 0.46 -1.78
CA VAL A 48 21.15 1.71 -1.31
C VAL A 48 19.64 1.65 -1.52
N SER A 49 18.89 1.86 -0.43
CA SER A 49 17.45 2.09 -0.47
C SER A 49 17.16 3.59 -0.60
N GLY A 50 16.50 3.98 -1.69
CA GLY A 50 16.10 5.36 -1.96
C GLY A 50 14.63 5.64 -1.64
N HIS A 51 14.09 6.67 -2.30
CA HIS A 51 12.67 7.04 -2.22
C HIS A 51 11.75 5.95 -2.79
N ILE A 52 10.44 6.06 -2.55
CA ILE A 52 9.45 5.18 -3.18
C ILE A 52 9.62 5.16 -4.71
N SER A 53 9.50 3.97 -5.29
CA SER A 53 9.45 3.83 -6.74
C SER A 53 8.17 4.47 -7.26
N LYS A 54 8.25 5.36 -8.24
CA LYS A 54 7.08 6.04 -8.82
C LYS A 54 6.66 5.45 -10.17
N ALA A 55 7.12 4.24 -10.48
CA ALA A 55 7.14 3.74 -11.86
C ALA A 55 5.80 3.26 -12.42
N GLY A 56 4.85 2.79 -11.59
CA GLY A 56 3.50 2.45 -12.07
C GLY A 56 2.44 3.45 -11.69
N ASP A 57 1.20 2.97 -11.73
CA ASP A 57 -0.01 3.79 -11.75
C ASP A 57 -0.05 4.84 -10.62
N PRO A 58 0.02 6.15 -10.96
CA PRO A 58 -0.04 7.21 -9.97
C PRO A 58 -1.39 7.32 -9.25
N MET A 59 -2.49 6.94 -9.91
CA MET A 59 -3.84 6.98 -9.37
C MET A 59 -4.05 5.88 -8.33
N LEU A 60 -3.64 4.64 -8.62
CA LEU A 60 -3.64 3.55 -7.63
C LEU A 60 -2.82 3.91 -6.40
N ARG A 61 -1.60 4.42 -6.62
CA ARG A 61 -0.70 4.81 -5.54
C ARG A 61 -1.30 5.93 -4.68
N LYS A 62 -1.86 6.97 -5.30
CA LYS A 62 -2.55 8.06 -4.58
C LYS A 62 -3.74 7.52 -3.79
N ALA A 63 -4.58 6.69 -4.41
CA ALA A 63 -5.77 6.14 -3.77
C ALA A 63 -5.41 5.35 -2.50
N LEU A 64 -4.44 4.43 -2.59
CA LEU A 64 -3.99 3.65 -1.44
C LEU A 64 -3.33 4.51 -0.35
N TYR A 65 -2.58 5.55 -0.75
CA TYR A 65 -1.97 6.49 0.19
C TYR A 65 -3.01 7.34 0.93
N GLU A 66 -4.06 7.80 0.24
CA GLU A 66 -5.15 8.54 0.86
C GLU A 66 -5.93 7.69 1.85
N VAL A 67 -6.22 6.42 1.52
CA VAL A 67 -6.84 5.51 2.49
C VAL A 67 -5.95 5.33 3.72
N ALA A 68 -4.64 5.13 3.52
CA ALA A 68 -3.70 5.01 4.63
C ALA A 68 -3.66 6.29 5.49
N ASN A 69 -3.71 7.47 4.86
CA ASN A 69 -3.74 8.75 5.54
C ASN A 69 -5.01 8.91 6.39
N VAL A 70 -6.18 8.66 5.81
CA VAL A 70 -7.48 8.69 6.50
C VAL A 70 -7.53 7.66 7.62
N ALA A 71 -7.04 6.45 7.40
CA ALA A 71 -6.96 5.40 8.40
C ALA A 71 -6.15 5.84 9.63
N LEU A 72 -5.00 6.50 9.43
CA LEU A 72 -4.14 6.91 10.54
C LEU A 72 -4.63 8.18 11.25
N THR A 73 -5.27 9.10 10.52
CA THR A 73 -5.59 10.46 11.03
C THR A 73 -7.06 10.67 11.40
N GLN A 74 -8.01 10.10 10.65
CA GLN A 74 -9.44 10.43 10.76
C GLN A 74 -10.32 9.25 11.19
N ALA A 75 -9.88 8.00 11.00
CA ALA A 75 -10.67 6.84 11.37
C ALA A 75 -10.89 6.77 12.89
N LYS A 76 -12.14 7.03 13.31
CA LYS A 76 -12.56 7.06 14.73
C LYS A 76 -12.67 5.66 15.34
N ARG A 77 -13.13 4.67 14.55
CA ARG A 77 -13.25 3.28 15.03
C ARG A 77 -11.91 2.57 14.84
N PRO A 78 -11.30 2.02 15.91
CA PRO A 78 -10.04 1.32 15.79
C PRO A 78 -10.20 0.01 15.03
N PHE A 79 -9.25 -0.29 14.15
CA PHE A 79 -9.18 -1.57 13.43
C PHE A 79 -7.72 -2.04 13.28
N ALA A 80 -7.54 -3.33 13.01
CA ALA A 80 -6.23 -3.99 13.08
C ALA A 80 -5.14 -3.31 12.24
N LEU A 81 -5.45 -2.94 10.99
CA LEU A 81 -4.48 -2.25 10.11
C LEU A 81 -4.11 -0.86 10.63
N GLN A 82 -5.05 -0.10 11.19
CA GLN A 82 -4.77 1.19 11.81
C GLN A 82 -3.86 1.04 13.04
N GLN A 83 -4.15 0.06 13.91
CA GLN A 83 -3.32 -0.18 15.10
C GLN A 83 -1.90 -0.60 14.72
N TRP A 84 -1.76 -1.51 13.74
CA TRP A 84 -0.47 -1.90 13.19
C TRP A 84 0.28 -0.69 12.59
N GLY A 85 -0.42 0.15 11.83
CA GLY A 85 0.13 1.36 11.23
C GLY A 85 0.57 2.41 12.25
N ARG A 86 -0.17 2.57 13.34
CA ARG A 86 0.18 3.48 14.45
C ARG A 86 1.44 3.02 15.19
N LYS A 87 1.64 1.72 15.37
CA LYS A 87 2.91 1.17 15.90
C LYS A 87 4.10 1.48 14.99
N MET A 88 3.87 1.65 13.69
CA MET A 88 4.89 2.09 12.73
C MET A 88 4.98 3.61 12.57
N ALA A 89 4.04 4.40 13.10
CA ALA A 89 3.96 5.85 12.89
C ALA A 89 5.14 6.63 13.49
N GLU A 90 5.83 6.04 14.46
CA GLU A 90 7.08 6.57 15.02
C GLU A 90 8.25 6.48 14.02
N ALA A 91 8.13 5.65 12.97
CA ALA A 91 9.12 5.49 11.91
C ALA A 91 8.80 6.35 10.67
N LYS A 92 9.86 6.86 10.01
CA LYS A 92 9.73 7.52 8.70
C LYS A 92 9.08 6.55 7.69
N GLY A 93 7.95 6.94 7.10
CA GLY A 93 7.28 6.18 6.01
C GLY A 93 6.06 5.34 6.42
N ALA A 94 5.50 5.52 7.62
CA ALA A 94 4.36 4.75 8.11
C ALA A 94 3.13 4.72 7.18
N ARG A 95 2.77 5.86 6.57
CA ARG A 95 1.65 5.93 5.60
C ARG A 95 1.86 5.00 4.41
N THR A 96 3.08 4.98 3.85
CA THR A 96 3.45 4.09 2.75
C THR A 96 3.41 2.63 3.18
N ALA A 97 3.87 2.32 4.40
CA ALA A 97 3.80 0.97 4.93
C ALA A 97 2.36 0.47 5.09
N VAL A 98 1.46 1.33 5.59
CA VAL A 98 0.03 1.04 5.69
C VAL A 98 -0.62 0.88 4.32
N ALA A 99 -0.31 1.75 3.37
CA ALA A 99 -0.81 1.64 1.99
C ALA A 99 -0.37 0.32 1.34
N ARG A 100 0.89 -0.10 1.55
CA ARG A 100 1.41 -1.38 1.06
C ARG A 100 0.69 -2.57 1.69
N LYS A 101 0.46 -2.53 2.99
CA LYS A 101 -0.26 -3.60 3.70
C LYS A 101 -1.74 -3.63 3.30
N LEU A 102 -2.35 -2.48 3.06
CA LEU A 102 -3.70 -2.36 2.51
C LEU A 102 -3.82 -3.02 1.15
N ALA A 103 -2.86 -2.80 0.24
CA ALA A 103 -2.85 -3.44 -1.07
C ALA A 103 -2.82 -4.96 -0.98
N ALA A 104 -2.02 -5.52 -0.06
CA ALA A 104 -1.99 -6.96 0.18
C ALA A 104 -3.29 -7.49 0.80
N LEU A 105 -3.91 -6.75 1.71
CA LEU A 105 -5.19 -7.12 2.30
C LEU A 105 -6.30 -7.16 1.24
N LEU A 106 -6.38 -6.14 0.38
CA LEU A 106 -7.37 -6.08 -0.70
C LEU A 106 -7.23 -7.25 -1.70
N HIS A 107 -6.03 -7.77 -1.90
CA HIS A 107 -5.79 -8.93 -2.75
C HIS A 107 -6.26 -10.25 -2.12
N SER A 108 -6.26 -10.32 -0.78
CA SER A 108 -6.65 -11.53 -0.04
C SER A 108 -8.15 -11.65 0.24
N LEU A 109 -8.93 -10.61 -0.10
CA LEU A 109 -10.39 -10.57 0.08
C LEU A 109 -11.11 -11.23 -1.09
#